data_AF-A0AAJ6NSM2-F1
#
_entry.id   AF-A0AAJ6NSM2-F1
#
_cell.length_a   1.000
_cell.length_b   1.000
_cell.length_c   1.000
_cell.angle_alpha   90.00
_cell.angle_beta   90.00
_cell.angle_gamma   90.00
#
_symmetry.space_group_name_H-M   'P 1'
#
loop_
_entity.id
_entity.type
_entity.pdbx_description
1 polymer ?
#
loop_
_entity_poly.entity_id
_entity_poly.type
_entity_poly.pdbx_seq_one_letter_code
_entity_poly.pdbx_strand_id
1 'polypeptide(L)'
;MTQPIGYWTNYTPGDGSYLEMLQERYGSRFEQMTKREKLSLIVSLASHLCCTAPEECRSEILALGSEIPEKLSVSDQEGLMQAVINQICTGCYSKNVSVVR
;
A
#
# COMPACT_ATOMS: atom_id res chain seq x y z
N MET A 1 7.36 16.79 4.87
CA MET A 1 8.26 16.25 3.82
C MET A 1 8.07 14.75 3.77
N THR A 2 7.97 14.13 2.59
CA THR A 2 7.90 12.66 2.45
C THR A 2 9.30 12.06 2.54
N GLN A 3 9.46 10.87 3.11
CA GLN A 3 10.76 10.18 3.19
C GLN A 3 11.13 9.57 1.82
N PRO A 4 12.43 9.41 1.49
CA PRO A 4 12.85 8.65 0.30
C PRO A 4 12.39 7.19 0.40
N ILE A 5 12.22 6.50 -0.74
CA ILE A 5 11.73 5.12 -0.76
C ILE A 5 12.67 4.14 -0.03
N GLY A 6 13.97 4.46 0.03
CA GLY A 6 14.95 3.72 0.83
C GLY A 6 14.68 3.71 2.33
N TYR A 7 13.87 4.62 2.87
CA TYR A 7 13.46 4.58 4.28
C TYR A 7 12.49 3.41 4.56
N TRP A 8 11.70 3.01 3.56
CA TRP A 8 10.64 2.00 3.70
C TRP A 8 11.01 0.64 3.09
N THR A 9 12.21 0.53 2.51
CA THR A 9 12.67 -0.65 1.77
C THR A 9 14.07 -1.03 2.23
N ASN A 10 14.54 -2.23 1.87
CA ASN A 10 15.91 -2.65 2.14
C ASN A 10 16.92 -2.09 1.13
N TYR A 11 16.56 -1.02 0.39
CA TYR A 11 17.42 -0.40 -0.61
C TYR A 11 18.68 0.18 0.04
N THR A 12 19.83 -0.09 -0.57
CA THR A 12 21.12 0.49 -0.19
C THR A 12 21.72 1.25 -1.38
N PRO A 13 22.24 2.48 -1.21
CA PRO A 13 22.88 3.20 -2.30
C PRO A 13 24.03 2.42 -2.94
N GLY A 14 24.02 2.30 -4.27
CA GLY A 14 25.01 1.55 -5.04
C GLY A 14 24.79 0.03 -5.04
N ASP A 15 23.62 -0.47 -4.62
CA ASP A 15 23.32 -1.90 -4.58
C ASP A 15 22.99 -2.52 -5.94
N GLY A 16 22.87 -1.72 -7.01
CA GLY A 16 22.53 -2.18 -8.36
C GLY A 16 21.13 -2.79 -8.46
N SER A 17 20.28 -2.59 -7.45
CA SER A 17 18.95 -3.19 -7.40
C SER A 17 18.00 -2.52 -8.40
N TYR A 18 16.88 -3.19 -8.66
CA TYR A 18 15.82 -2.57 -9.45
C TYR A 18 15.25 -1.31 -8.77
N LEU A 19 15.33 -1.22 -7.44
CA LEU A 19 14.94 0.00 -6.71
C LEU A 19 15.90 1.17 -7.02
N GLU A 20 17.20 0.91 -7.20
CA GLU A 20 18.16 1.92 -7.66
C GLU A 20 17.73 2.52 -9.00
N MET A 21 17.49 1.66 -9.99
CA MET A 21 17.06 2.07 -11.34
C MET A 21 15.76 2.86 -11.31
N LEU A 22 14.81 2.48 -10.45
CA LEU A 22 13.55 3.21 -10.29
C LEU A 22 13.77 4.61 -9.67
N GLN A 23 14.66 4.75 -8.69
CA GLN A 23 14.98 6.07 -8.12
C GLN A 23 15.73 6.97 -9.10
N GLU A 24 16.66 6.42 -9.89
CA GLU A 24 17.34 7.17 -10.95
C GLU A 24 16.34 7.72 -11.97
N ARG A 25 15.35 6.90 -12.34
CA ARG A 25 14.36 7.24 -13.36
C ARG A 25 13.24 8.15 -12.87
N TYR A 26 12.75 7.96 -11.65
CA TYR A 26 11.54 8.62 -11.17
C TYR A 26 11.78 9.54 -9.95
N GLY A 27 13.01 9.58 -9.44
CA GLY A 27 13.40 10.30 -8.24
C GLY A 27 13.30 9.47 -6.97
N SER A 28 14.07 9.86 -5.95
CA SER A 28 14.19 9.11 -4.67
C SER A 28 12.88 9.02 -3.87
N ARG A 29 11.90 9.89 -4.18
CA ARG A 29 10.55 9.92 -3.59
C ARG A 29 9.48 9.69 -4.66
N PHE A 30 9.88 9.21 -5.83
CA PHE A 30 9.07 9.18 -7.04
C PHE A 30 8.44 10.54 -7.36
N GLU A 31 9.16 11.63 -7.13
CA GLU A 31 8.70 13.00 -7.37
C GLU A 31 8.40 13.29 -8.84
N GLN A 32 8.96 12.52 -9.77
CA GLN A 32 8.66 12.62 -11.21
C GLN A 32 7.39 11.87 -11.62
N MET A 33 6.74 11.15 -10.69
CA MET A 33 5.46 10.48 -10.94
C MET A 33 4.28 11.36 -10.52
N THR A 34 3.26 11.41 -11.37
CA THR A 34 1.95 11.99 -11.06
C THR A 34 1.23 11.20 -9.97
N LYS A 35 0.22 11.83 -9.34
CA LYS A 35 -0.66 11.15 -8.38
C LYS A 35 -1.30 9.90 -8.97
N ARG A 36 -1.75 9.94 -10.22
CA ARG A 36 -2.37 8.80 -10.92
C ARG A 36 -1.40 7.65 -11.11
N GLU A 37 -0.15 7.93 -11.49
CA GLU A 37 0.87 6.89 -11.65
C GLU A 37 1.22 6.24 -10.30
N LYS A 38 1.30 7.02 -9.22
CA LYS A 38 1.51 6.49 -7.86
C LYS A 38 0.35 5.59 -7.42
N LEU A 39 -0.90 6.01 -7.67
CA LEU A 39 -2.07 5.17 -7.40
C LEU A 39 -2.06 3.88 -8.23
N SER A 40 -1.66 3.95 -9.50
CA SER A 40 -1.51 2.78 -10.37
C SER A 40 -0.45 1.78 -9.86
N LEU A 41 0.66 2.31 -9.34
CA LEU A 41 1.70 1.50 -8.70
C LEU A 41 1.17 0.81 -7.44
N ILE A 42 0.41 1.52 -6.60
CA ILE A 42 -0.25 0.95 -5.41
C ILE A 42 -1.18 -0.20 -5.81
N VAL A 43 -2.02 -0.02 -6.84
CA VAL A 43 -2.93 -1.08 -7.32
C VAL A 43 -2.15 -2.32 -7.76
N SER A 44 -1.08 -2.14 -8.54
CA SER A 44 -0.24 -3.26 -9.01
C SER A 44 0.42 -4.01 -7.85
N LEU A 45 1.01 -3.28 -6.90
CA LEU A 45 1.68 -3.87 -5.73
C LEU A 45 0.68 -4.57 -4.81
N ALA A 46 -0.43 -3.92 -4.48
CA ALA A 46 -1.46 -4.47 -3.60
C ALA A 46 -2.13 -5.71 -4.21
N SER A 47 -2.39 -5.70 -5.52
CA SER A 47 -2.93 -6.87 -6.23
C SER A 47 -1.98 -8.07 -6.16
N HIS A 48 -0.69 -7.86 -6.45
CA HIS A 48 0.31 -8.93 -6.35
C HIS A 48 0.43 -9.46 -4.92
N LEU A 49 0.54 -8.57 -3.93
CA LEU A 49 0.66 -8.94 -2.51
C LEU A 49 -0.58 -9.71 -2.03
N CYS A 50 -1.78 -9.30 -2.45
CA CYS A 50 -3.04 -10.00 -2.16
C CYS A 50 -3.03 -11.43 -2.70
N CYS A 51 -2.58 -11.64 -3.95
CA CYS A 51 -2.46 -12.97 -4.53
C CYS A 51 -1.42 -13.88 -3.84
N THR A 52 -0.43 -13.29 -3.18
CA THR A 52 0.61 -14.04 -2.45
C THR A 52 0.30 -14.23 -0.97
N ALA A 53 -0.75 -13.58 -0.45
CA ALA A 53 -1.14 -13.70 0.95
C ALA A 53 -1.72 -15.10 1.22
N PRO A 54 -1.44 -15.70 2.39
CA PRO A 54 -1.82 -17.09 2.68
C PRO A 54 -3.32 -17.28 2.94
N GLU A 55 -4.05 -16.20 3.24
CA GLU A 55 -5.45 -16.22 3.66
C GLU A 55 -6.39 -15.89 2.51
N GLU A 56 -7.54 -16.58 2.45
CA GLU A 56 -8.57 -16.24 1.48
C GLU A 56 -9.20 -14.87 1.80
N CYS A 57 -9.34 -14.03 0.78
CA CYS A 57 -10.05 -12.77 0.90
C CYS A 57 -11.57 -13.04 0.91
N ARG A 58 -12.24 -12.62 1.99
CA ARG A 58 -13.69 -12.79 2.15
C ARG A 58 -14.45 -12.02 1.06
N SER A 59 -15.48 -12.63 0.48
CA SER A 59 -16.25 -12.07 -0.63
C SER A 59 -16.87 -10.70 -0.32
N GLU A 60 -17.30 -10.46 0.92
CA GLU A 60 -17.82 -9.16 1.35
C GLU A 60 -16.76 -8.05 1.31
N ILE A 61 -15.49 -8.38 1.48
CA ILE A 61 -14.38 -7.41 1.36
C ILE A 61 -14.11 -7.09 -0.10
N LEU A 62 -14.23 -8.07 -1.00
CA LEU A 62 -14.13 -7.83 -2.44
C LEU A 62 -15.23 -6.88 -2.94
N ALA A 63 -16.45 -7.01 -2.39
CA ALA A 63 -17.58 -6.14 -2.73
C ALA A 63 -17.36 -4.67 -2.33
N LEU A 64 -16.55 -4.39 -1.29
CA LEU A 64 -16.25 -3.02 -0.87
C LEU A 64 -15.57 -2.19 -1.97
N GLY A 65 -14.83 -2.84 -2.88
CA GLY A 65 -14.15 -2.16 -3.98
C GLY A 65 -15.09 -1.38 -4.91
N SER A 66 -16.31 -1.88 -5.11
CA SER A 66 -17.35 -1.16 -5.88
C SER A 66 -18.14 -0.15 -5.04
N GLU A 67 -18.27 -0.36 -3.73
CA GLU A 67 -19.07 0.50 -2.86
C GLU A 67 -18.33 1.76 -2.41
N ILE A 68 -17.02 1.66 -2.18
CA ILE A 68 -16.20 2.76 -1.65
C ILE A 68 -16.25 4.01 -2.54
N PRO A 69 -16.09 3.92 -3.88
CA PRO A 69 -16.15 5.10 -4.74
C PRO A 69 -17.50 5.81 -4.70
N GLU A 70 -18.59 5.09 -4.43
CA GLU A 70 -19.96 5.62 -4.37
C GLU A 70 -20.29 6.20 -3.00
N LYS A 71 -19.76 5.60 -1.92
CA LYS A 71 -20.15 5.91 -0.54
C LYS A 71 -19.22 6.88 0.18
N LEU A 72 -17.97 7.03 -0.28
CA LEU A 72 -16.96 7.84 0.41
C LEU A 72 -16.54 9.04 -0.43
N SER A 73 -16.28 10.16 0.24
CA SER A 73 -15.63 11.31 -0.40
C SER A 73 -14.20 10.94 -0.82
N VAL A 74 -13.64 11.65 -1.81
CA VAL A 74 -12.24 11.45 -2.24
C VAL A 74 -11.26 11.60 -1.07
N SER A 75 -11.51 12.55 -0.16
CA SER A 75 -10.67 12.75 1.03
C SER A 75 -10.73 11.56 1.99
N ASP A 76 -11.91 10.98 2.20
CA ASP A 76 -12.08 9.80 3.06
C ASP A 76 -11.43 8.57 2.42
N GLN A 77 -11.51 8.43 1.10
CA GLN A 77 -10.83 7.37 0.36
C GLN A 77 -9.30 7.47 0.53
N GLU A 78 -8.73 8.67 0.43
CA GLU A 78 -7.30 8.90 0.65
C GLU A 78 -6.87 8.61 2.09
N GLY A 79 -7.67 9.07 3.07
CA GLY A 79 -7.45 8.77 4.49
C GLY A 79 -7.53 7.28 4.80
N LEU A 80 -8.52 6.58 4.24
CA LEU A 80 -8.69 5.13 4.36
C LEU A 80 -7.49 4.38 3.75
N MET A 81 -7.05 4.76 2.55
CA MET A 81 -5.87 4.18 1.92
C MET A 81 -4.63 4.33 2.80
N GLN A 82 -4.39 5.52 3.36
CA GLN A 82 -3.26 5.75 4.26
C GLN A 82 -3.34 4.89 5.53
N ALA A 83 -4.52 4.75 6.12
CA ALA A 83 -4.75 3.94 7.32
C ALA A 83 -4.49 2.45 7.04
N VAL A 84 -5.02 1.91 5.95
CA VAL A 84 -4.88 0.48 5.59
C VAL A 84 -3.44 0.14 5.22
N ILE A 85 -2.75 0.98 4.42
CA ILE A 85 -1.33 0.78 4.09
C ILE A 85 -0.49 0.73 5.37
N ASN A 86 -0.73 1.66 6.30
CA ASN A 86 0.00 1.66 7.57
C ASN A 86 -0.27 0.39 8.37
N GLN A 87 -1.52 -0.08 8.48
CA GLN A 87 -1.86 -1.31 9.21
C GLN A 87 -1.20 -2.55 8.62
N ILE A 88 -1.10 -2.64 7.29
CA ILE A 88 -0.42 -3.73 6.59
C ILE A 88 1.09 -3.67 6.86
N CYS A 89 1.71 -2.49 6.75
CA CYS A 89 3.16 -2.34 6.90
C CYS A 89 3.67 -2.39 8.35
N THR A 90 2.89 -1.93 9.32
CA THR A 90 3.29 -1.92 10.75
C THR A 90 2.78 -3.13 11.53
N GLY A 91 2.09 -4.08 10.88
CA GLY A 91 1.65 -5.34 11.49
C GLY A 91 0.65 -5.16 12.63
N CYS A 92 -0.46 -4.45 12.42
CA CYS A 92 -1.46 -4.22 13.48
C CYS A 92 -2.13 -5.53 13.96
N TYR A 93 -1.54 -6.11 15.02
CA TYR A 93 -2.10 -6.92 16.10
C TYR A 93 -3.46 -7.61 15.86
N SER A 94 -3.41 -8.87 15.45
CA SER A 94 -4.45 -9.85 15.80
C SER A 94 -4.41 -10.10 17.31
N LYS A 95 -5.02 -9.22 18.11
CA LYS A 95 -5.50 -9.65 19.42
C LYS A 95 -6.74 -10.49 19.18
N ASN A 96 -6.56 -11.81 19.31
CA ASN A 96 -7.64 -12.74 19.59
C ASN A 96 -8.59 -12.10 20.61
N VAL A 97 -9.79 -11.71 20.16
CA VAL A 97 -10.89 -11.42 21.07
C VAL A 97 -11.31 -12.77 21.62
N SER A 98 -10.67 -13.19 22.71
CA SER A 98 -11.21 -14.24 23.57
C SER A 98 -12.54 -13.71 24.09
N VAL A 99 -13.64 -14.17 23.49
CA VAL A 99 -14.96 -14.08 24.09
C VAL A 99 -14.89 -14.90 25.38
N VAL A 100 -14.68 -14.22 26.50
CA VAL A 100 -14.90 -14.81 27.82
C VAL A 100 -16.40 -15.02 27.94
N ARG A 101 -16.77 -16.29 28.10
CA ARG A 101 -18.13 -16.77 28.36
C ARG A 101 -18.68 -16.22 29.67
#